data_AF-A0A7S3NQF5-F1
#
_entry.id   AF-A0A7S3NQF5-F1
#
_cell.length_a   1.000
_cell.length_b   1.000
_cell.length_c   1.000
_cell.angle_alpha   90.00
_cell.angle_beta   90.00
_cell.angle_gamma   90.00
#
_symmetry.space_group_name_H-M   'P 1'
#
loop_
_entity.id
_entity.type
_entity.pdbx_description
1 polymer ?
#
loop_
_entity_poly.entity_id
_entity_poly.type
_entity_poly.pdbx_seq_one_letter_code
_entity_poly.pdbx_strand_id
1 'polypeptide(L)'
;KDTEGKPKSDYFYRREFSFTLEGGIYVRYNCFKNEEEFKQTLIEKSPEKIDIGAVFNMPPKNHSSVESRAFIPQEKELVFDIDMTDYDDVRTCCEGANVCLKC
;
A
#
# COMPACT_ATOMS: atom_id res chain seq x y z
N LYS A 1 -18.19 -3.97 30.49
CA LYS A 1 -17.24 -5.08 30.66
C LYS A 1 -17.79 -6.20 29.80
N ASP A 2 -17.11 -6.56 28.71
CA ASP A 2 -17.23 -7.81 27.94
C ASP A 2 -16.58 -7.61 26.56
N THR A 3 -15.36 -8.12 26.41
CA THR A 3 -14.86 -8.94 25.28
C THR A 3 -13.39 -9.27 25.57
N GLU A 4 -13.21 -10.20 26.50
CA GLU A 4 -11.98 -10.98 26.62
C GLU A 4 -11.77 -11.78 25.33
N GLY A 5 -10.54 -11.77 24.79
CA GLY A 5 -10.02 -12.93 24.08
C GLY A 5 -10.15 -13.00 22.55
N LYS A 6 -10.38 -11.89 21.81
CA LYS A 6 -9.97 -11.91 20.39
C LYS A 6 -8.45 -11.79 20.35
N PRO A 7 -7.71 -12.73 19.70
CA PRO A 7 -6.31 -12.47 19.40
C PRO A 7 -6.27 -11.14 18.65
N LYS A 8 -5.42 -10.20 19.10
CA LYS A 8 -5.10 -9.00 18.31
C LYS A 8 -4.63 -9.52 16.96
N SER A 9 -5.49 -9.44 15.96
CA SER A 9 -5.21 -9.97 14.65
C SER A 9 -3.90 -9.35 14.17
N ASP A 10 -2.95 -10.18 13.76
CA ASP A 10 -1.67 -9.73 13.23
C ASP A 10 -1.80 -9.19 11.79
N TYR A 11 -3.04 -9.11 11.29
CA TYR A 11 -3.41 -8.64 9.96
C TYR A 11 -2.72 -7.33 9.57
N PHE A 12 -2.76 -6.32 10.44
CA PHE A 12 -2.11 -5.04 10.19
C PHE A 12 -0.59 -5.16 10.14
N TYR A 13 -0.01 -6.00 11.00
CA TYR A 13 1.44 -6.23 11.02
C TYR A 13 1.95 -7.03 9.82
N ARG A 14 1.06 -7.78 9.16
CA ARG A 14 1.35 -8.50 7.93
C ARG A 14 0.98 -7.73 6.66
N ARG A 15 0.40 -6.53 6.79
CA ARG A 15 0.12 -5.63 5.67
C ARG A 15 1.41 -4.96 5.19
N GLU A 16 1.64 -5.02 3.89
CA GLU A 16 2.69 -4.24 3.23
C GLU A 16 2.27 -2.77 3.05
N PHE A 17 3.20 -1.87 3.33
CA PHE A 17 3.20 -0.49 2.89
C PHE A 17 4.46 -0.22 2.07
N SER A 18 4.33 0.56 1.00
CA SER A 18 5.46 1.08 0.25
C SER A 18 5.47 2.60 0.29
N PHE A 19 6.66 3.17 0.33
CA PHE A 19 6.88 4.62 0.36
C PHE A 19 7.70 5.04 -0.85
N THR A 20 7.26 6.08 -1.54
CA THR A 20 8.13 6.86 -2.42
C THR A 20 8.63 8.05 -1.61
N LEU A 21 9.95 8.11 -1.37
CA LEU A 21 10.62 9.21 -0.69
C LEU A 21 11.18 10.21 -1.71
N GLU A 22 11.67 11.34 -1.20
CA GLU A 22 12.34 12.37 -2.00
C GLU A 22 13.42 11.75 -2.91
N GLY A 23 13.47 12.25 -4.15
CA GLY A 23 14.38 11.73 -5.18
C GLY A 23 13.90 10.44 -5.84
N GLY A 24 12.62 10.05 -5.62
CA GLY A 24 12.02 8.87 -6.23
C GLY A 24 12.49 7.55 -5.62
N ILE A 25 13.04 7.57 -4.41
CA ILE A 25 13.50 6.37 -3.71
C ILE A 25 12.27 5.55 -3.31
N TYR A 26 12.13 4.36 -3.88
CA TYR A 26 11.02 3.47 -3.62
C TYR A 26 11.39 2.41 -2.57
N VAL A 27 10.70 2.41 -1.42
CA VAL A 27 10.93 1.49 -0.31
C VAL A 27 9.72 0.60 -0.12
N ARG A 28 9.89 -0.71 -0.35
CA ARG A 28 8.84 -1.73 -0.21
C ARG A 28 8.93 -2.50 1.09
N TYR A 29 7.91 -3.32 1.34
CA TYR A 29 7.87 -4.29 2.43
C TYR A 29 7.97 -3.66 3.83
N ASN A 30 7.54 -2.41 3.99
CA ASN A 30 7.31 -1.85 5.31
C ASN A 30 6.06 -2.48 5.91
N CYS A 31 6.05 -2.65 7.23
CA CYS A 31 4.90 -3.12 7.98
C CYS A 31 5.01 -2.68 9.44
N PHE A 32 3.89 -2.44 10.08
CA PHE A 32 3.84 -1.77 11.39
C PHE A 32 3.02 -2.58 12.38
N LYS A 33 3.47 -2.71 13.63
CA LYS A 33 2.76 -3.50 14.65
C LYS A 33 1.47 -2.83 15.10
N ASN A 34 1.42 -1.51 15.05
CA ASN A 34 0.29 -0.70 15.51
C ASN A 34 0.28 0.68 14.85
N GLU A 35 -0.79 1.43 15.11
CA GLU A 35 -1.00 2.80 14.62
C GLU A 35 0.12 3.77 15.03
N GLU A 36 0.65 3.64 16.25
CA GLU A 36 1.70 4.54 16.75
C GLU A 36 3.02 4.37 15.98
N GLU A 37 3.44 3.13 15.73
CA GLU A 37 4.64 2.85 14.90
C GLU A 37 4.46 3.37 13.47
N PHE A 38 3.26 3.20 12.90
CA PHE A 38 2.97 3.70 11.56
C PHE A 38 3.01 5.22 11.51
N LYS A 39 2.32 5.90 12.44
CA LYS A 39 2.27 7.36 12.55
C LYS A 39 3.66 7.95 12.74
N GLN A 40 4.44 7.42 13.67
CA GLN A 40 5.80 7.90 13.93
C GLN A 40 6.66 7.78 12.67
N THR A 41 6.58 6.65 11.95
CA THR A 41 7.31 6.46 10.69
C THR A 41 6.87 7.44 9.61
N LEU A 42 5.57 7.72 9.47
CA LEU A 42 5.05 8.69 8.51
C LEU A 42 5.57 10.11 8.78
N ILE A 43 5.61 10.52 10.06
CA ILE A 43 6.14 11.83 10.46
C ILE A 43 7.64 11.91 10.17
N GLU A 44 8.40 10.86 10.49
CA GLU A 44 9.85 10.83 10.30
C GLU A 44 10.27 10.76 8.83
N LYS A 45 9.56 9.98 8.01
CA LYS A 45 9.92 9.74 6.61
C LYS A 45 9.29 10.73 5.65
N SER A 46 8.12 11.29 5.99
CA SER A 46 7.36 12.24 5.17
C SER A 46 7.32 11.84 3.68
N PRO A 47 6.82 10.63 3.33
CA PRO A 47 6.86 10.13 1.96
C PRO A 47 6.00 10.96 1.00
N GLU A 48 6.44 11.09 -0.25
CA GLU A 48 5.68 11.73 -1.34
C GLU A 48 4.47 10.88 -1.77
N LYS A 49 4.62 9.55 -1.71
CA LYS A 49 3.55 8.59 -2.04
C LYS A 49 3.53 7.43 -1.06
N ILE A 50 2.34 6.91 -0.80
CA ILE A 50 2.12 5.73 0.04
C ILE A 50 1.27 4.75 -0.76
N ASP A 51 1.79 3.54 -0.99
CA ASP A 51 1.04 2.44 -1.59
C ASP A 51 0.69 1.41 -0.51
N ILE A 52 -0.55 0.90 -0.56
CA ILE A 52 -1.03 -0.14 0.35
C ILE A 52 -1.02 -1.48 -0.40
N GLY A 53 -0.12 -2.37 0.01
CA GLY A 53 0.09 -3.69 -0.58
C GLY A 53 -0.82 -4.75 0.01
N ALA A 54 -0.46 -6.02 -0.18
CA ALA A 54 -1.22 -7.18 0.33
C ALA A 54 -0.97 -7.42 1.84
N VAL A 55 -1.83 -8.24 2.45
CA VAL A 55 -1.52 -8.97 3.68
C VAL A 55 -0.79 -10.26 3.32
N PHE A 56 0.40 -10.43 3.89
CA PHE A 56 1.24 -11.61 3.67
C PHE A 56 1.03 -12.66 4.75
N ASN A 57 1.58 -13.86 4.56
CA ASN A 57 1.61 -14.91 5.58
C ASN A 57 2.57 -14.62 6.74
N MET A 58 3.42 -13.60 6.62
CA MET A 58 4.35 -13.13 7.65
C MET A 58 4.64 -11.63 7.50
N PRO A 59 5.24 -10.95 8.49
CA PRO A 59 5.54 -9.51 8.39
C PRO A 59 6.45 -9.20 7.19
N PRO A 60 6.03 -8.32 6.25
CA PRO A 60 6.79 -7.97 5.05
C PRO A 60 8.25 -7.58 5.30
N LYS A 61 8.56 -6.90 6.41
CA LYS A 61 9.94 -6.50 6.72
C LYS A 61 10.91 -7.67 6.91
N ASN A 62 10.38 -8.88 7.13
CA ASN A 62 11.16 -10.12 7.27
C ASN A 62 11.29 -10.90 5.94
N HIS A 63 10.81 -10.38 4.81
CA HIS A 63 10.83 -11.10 3.52
C HIS A 63 12.23 -11.60 3.11
N SER A 64 13.30 -10.88 3.51
CA SER A 64 14.68 -11.22 3.18
C SER A 64 15.27 -12.35 4.03
N SER A 65 14.64 -12.70 5.15
CA SER A 65 15.11 -13.77 6.04
C SER A 65 14.51 -15.15 5.70
N VAL A 66 13.75 -15.25 4.62
CA VAL A 66 13.10 -16.48 4.16
C VAL A 66 13.36 -16.72 2.68
N GLU A 67 13.22 -17.96 2.23
CA GLU A 67 13.19 -18.26 0.81
C GLU A 67 12.00 -17.56 0.15
N SER A 68 12.18 -17.00 -1.05
CA SER A 68 11.14 -16.22 -1.73
C SER A 68 9.82 -16.97 -1.91
N ARG A 69 9.87 -18.30 -2.08
CA ARG A 69 8.67 -19.16 -2.20
C ARG A 69 7.86 -19.26 -0.90
N ALA A 70 8.44 -18.93 0.25
CA ALA A 70 7.79 -18.97 1.55
C ALA A 70 7.13 -17.64 1.92
N PHE A 71 7.43 -16.55 1.21
CA PHE A 71 6.83 -15.24 1.40
C PHE A 71 5.66 -15.06 0.41
N ILE A 72 4.43 -15.25 0.89
CA ILE A 72 3.24 -15.41 0.03
C ILE A 72 2.18 -14.37 0.41
N PRO A 73 1.65 -13.59 -0.55
CA PRO A 73 0.49 -12.72 -0.31
C PRO A 73 -0.76 -13.58 -0.14
N GLN A 74 -1.56 -13.31 0.89
CA GLN A 74 -2.77 -14.08 1.21
C GLN A 74 -4.05 -13.32 0.87
N GLU A 75 -4.10 -12.03 1.18
CA GLU A 75 -5.30 -11.22 1.03
C GLU A 75 -4.96 -9.82 0.54
N LYS A 76 -5.87 -9.24 -0.24
CA LYS A 76 -5.87 -7.82 -0.61
C LYS A 76 -7.30 -7.41 -0.93
N GLU A 77 -7.61 -6.16 -0.69
CA GLU A 77 -8.82 -5.53 -1.17
C GLU A 77 -8.88 -5.64 -2.70
N LEU A 78 -10.06 -5.95 -3.24
CA LEU A 78 -10.33 -5.79 -4.65
C LEU A 78 -10.32 -4.30 -4.97
N VAL A 79 -9.48 -3.90 -5.92
CA VAL A 79 -9.29 -2.49 -6.31
C VAL A 79 -9.52 -2.36 -7.81
N PHE A 80 -10.09 -1.23 -8.21
CA PHE A 80 -10.24 -0.83 -9.59
C PHE A 80 -9.54 0.52 -9.75
N ASP A 81 -8.74 0.65 -10.80
CA ASP A 81 -8.08 1.89 -11.19
C ASP A 81 -8.59 2.23 -12.59
N ILE A 82 -9.30 3.36 -12.71
CA ILE A 82 -9.85 3.84 -13.98
C ILE A 82 -9.16 5.17 -14.25
N ASP A 83 -8.31 5.17 -15.27
CA ASP A 83 -7.51 6.33 -15.64
C ASP A 83 -8.09 6.98 -16.90
N MET A 84 -8.02 8.30 -16.99
CA MET A 84 -8.58 9.04 -18.12
C MET A 84 -7.73 8.94 -19.39
N THR A 85 -6.47 8.53 -19.27
CA THR A 85 -5.59 8.25 -20.41
C THR A 85 -6.07 7.07 -21.25
N ASP A 86 -6.79 6.11 -20.65
CA ASP A 86 -7.39 4.98 -21.37
C ASP A 86 -8.51 5.41 -22.34
N TYR A 87 -9.01 6.64 -22.22
CA TYR A 87 -10.10 7.18 -23.03
C TYR A 87 -9.62 8.18 -24.10
N ASP A 88 -8.30 8.30 -24.33
CA ASP A 88 -7.71 9.25 -25.28
C ASP A 88 -8.21 9.09 -26.72
N ASP A 89 -8.61 7.87 -27.12
CA ASP A 89 -9.12 7.58 -28.46
C ASP A 89 -10.59 7.98 -28.67
N VAL A 90 -11.35 8.15 -27.59
CA VAL A 90 -12.79 8.46 -27.64
C VAL A 90 -13.15 9.85 -27.09
N ARG A 91 -12.25 10.51 -26.35
CA ARG A 91 -12.45 11.88 -25.86
C ARG A 91 -11.84 12.91 -26.81
N THR A 92 -12.54 14.03 -27.02
CA THR A 92 -12.09 15.07 -27.98
C THR A 92 -11.78 16.41 -27.32
N CYS A 93 -11.88 16.50 -25.99
CA CYS A 93 -11.73 17.76 -25.24
C CYS A 93 -10.42 17.88 -24.47
N CYS A 94 -9.73 16.77 -24.18
CA CYS A 94 -8.43 16.72 -23.51
C CYS A 94 -7.64 15.51 -24.02
N GLU A 95 -6.35 15.43 -23.68
CA GLU A 95 -5.44 14.33 -24.03
C GLU A 95 -4.43 14.10 -22.89
N GLY A 96 -3.94 12.85 -22.73
CA GLY A 96 -2.98 12.47 -21.71
C GLY A 96 -3.47 12.73 -20.28
N ALA A 97 -2.63 13.35 -19.44
CA ALA A 97 -3.00 13.62 -18.05
C ALA A 97 -4.01 14.78 -17.86
N ASN A 98 -4.39 15.48 -18.94
CA ASN A 98 -5.30 16.61 -18.83
C ASN A 98 -6.75 16.16 -18.69
N VAL A 99 -7.51 16.87 -17.85
CA VAL A 99 -8.94 16.61 -17.60
C VAL A 99 -9.73 17.92 -17.58
N CYS A 100 -11.01 17.86 -17.93
CA CYS A 100 -11.95 18.98 -17.85
C CYS A 100 -13.33 18.50 -17.43
N LEU A 101 -14.30 19.40 -17.22
CA LEU A 101 -15.66 19.02 -16.79
C LEU A 101 -16.44 18.13 -17.78
N LYS A 102 -15.91 17.86 -18.98
CA LYS A 102 -16.57 17.06 -20.01
C LYS A 102 -16.08 15.61 -20.07
N CYS A 103 -14.80 15.36 -19.82
CA CYS A 103 -14.18 14.03 -19.94
C CYS A 103 -13.92 13.44 -18.56
#